data_AF-A0A7S2FBL1-F1
#
_entry.id   AF-A0A7S2FBL1-F1
#
_cell.length_a   1.000
_cell.length_b   1.000
_cell.length_c   1.000
_cell.angle_alpha   90.00
_cell.angle_beta   90.00
_cell.angle_gamma   90.00
#
_symmetry.space_group_name_H-M   'P 1'
#
loop_
_entity.id
_entity.type
_entity.pdbx_description
1 polymer ?
#
loop_
_entity_poly.entity_id
_entity_poly.type
_entity_poly.pdbx_seq_one_letter_code
_entity_poly.pdbx_strand_id
1 'polypeptide(L)'
;VDSMFNLATIMGEAGRGQEEVTWLRKCVATDPKHDTCAGAYANLGCALGDLQRPELLEEEMACYEKAIELKPDLHVAWYSYACACAENGKLKDAEAKFKHVLAKIRPGDAR
;
A
#
# COMPACT_ATOMS: atom_id res chain seq x y z
N VAL A 1 -3.03 -4.22 16.86
CA VAL A 1 -2.67 -3.91 15.47
C VAL A 1 -1.27 -3.34 15.38
N ASP A 2 -0.93 -2.32 16.17
CA ASP A 2 0.42 -1.70 16.16
C ASP A 2 1.58 -2.67 16.39
N SER A 3 1.45 -3.60 17.34
CA SER A 3 2.48 -4.62 17.57
C SER A 3 2.69 -5.53 16.35
N MET A 4 1.63 -5.84 15.59
CA MET A 4 1.73 -6.64 14.36
C MET A 4 2.41 -5.84 13.25
N PHE A 5 2.05 -4.56 13.10
CA PHE A 5 2.69 -3.65 12.17
C PHE A 5 4.20 -3.51 12.46
N ASN A 6 4.56 -3.20 13.70
CA ASN A 6 5.96 -3.06 14.10
C ASN A 6 6.74 -4.36 13.94
N LEU A 7 6.14 -5.51 14.28
CA LEU A 7 6.76 -6.82 14.06
C LEU A 7 7.02 -7.08 12.57
N ALA A 8 6.06 -6.75 11.72
CA ALA A 8 6.21 -6.92 10.28
C ALA A 8 7.32 -6.04 9.71
N THR A 9 7.41 -4.77 10.13
CA THR A 9 8.49 -3.85 9.73
C THR A 9 9.88 -4.43 10.08
N ILE A 10 10.05 -4.96 11.29
CA ILE A 10 11.30 -5.61 11.70
C ILE A 10 11.63 -6.83 10.82
N MET A 11 10.61 -7.60 10.41
CA MET A 11 10.82 -8.74 9.51
C MET A 11 11.22 -8.31 8.10
N GLY A 12 10.62 -7.22 7.57
CA GLY A 12 11.01 -6.63 6.30
C GLY A 12 12.48 -6.18 6.31
N GLU A 13 12.89 -5.43 7.34
CA GLU A 13 14.28 -5.01 7.54
C GLU A 13 15.26 -6.19 7.68
N ALA A 14 14.79 -7.32 8.21
CA ALA A 14 15.58 -8.55 8.30
C ALA A 14 15.62 -9.37 6.99
N GLY A 15 15.04 -8.86 5.89
CA GLY A 15 14.99 -9.55 4.59
C GLY A 15 13.99 -10.70 4.54
N ARG A 16 13.06 -10.81 5.51
CA ARG A 16 12.07 -11.89 5.62
C ARG A 16 10.73 -11.47 4.99
N GLY A 17 10.76 -11.03 3.74
CA GLY A 17 9.62 -10.42 3.04
C GLY A 17 8.34 -11.29 3.03
N GLN A 18 8.47 -12.62 2.92
CA GLN A 18 7.29 -13.50 2.93
C GLN A 18 6.56 -13.51 4.29
N GLU A 19 7.32 -13.40 5.38
CA GLU A 19 6.76 -13.35 6.73
C GLU A 19 6.19 -11.96 7.04
N GLU A 20 6.88 -10.90 6.58
CA GLU A 20 6.36 -9.54 6.60
C GLU A 20 4.98 -9.46 5.94
N VAL A 21 4.84 -9.94 4.71
CA VAL A 21 3.56 -9.98 3.98
C VAL A 21 2.48 -10.68 4.81
N THR A 22 2.83 -11.81 5.45
CA THR A 22 1.89 -12.57 6.27
C THR A 22 1.39 -11.76 7.47
N TRP A 23 2.30 -11.06 8.15
CA TRP A 23 1.96 -10.23 9.31
C TRP A 23 1.22 -8.95 8.93
N LEU A 24 1.57 -8.31 7.83
CA LEU A 24 0.85 -7.13 7.33
C LEU A 24 -0.58 -7.49 6.90
N ARG A 25 -0.78 -8.64 6.24
CA ARG A 25 -2.14 -9.14 5.93
C ARG A 25 -2.96 -9.38 7.19
N LYS A 26 -2.36 -9.98 8.22
CA LYS A 26 -3.04 -10.15 9.53
C LYS A 26 -3.33 -8.79 10.18
N CYS A 27 -2.41 -7.84 10.09
CA CYS A 27 -2.56 -6.49 10.62
C CYS A 27 -3.80 -5.81 10.04
N VAL A 28 -3.89 -5.74 8.70
CA VAL A 28 -5.02 -5.09 8.01
C VAL A 28 -6.33 -5.88 8.12
N ALA A 29 -6.28 -7.20 8.32
CA ALA A 29 -7.48 -8.02 8.54
C ALA A 29 -8.05 -7.89 9.96
N THR A 30 -7.23 -7.58 10.95
CA THR A 30 -7.64 -7.52 12.37
C THR A 30 -8.51 -6.31 12.66
N ASP A 31 -8.08 -5.13 12.22
CA ASP A 31 -8.87 -3.90 12.29
C ASP A 31 -8.57 -3.03 11.06
N PRO A 32 -9.36 -3.15 9.98
CA PRO A 32 -9.09 -2.47 8.72
C PRO A 32 -9.14 -0.93 8.78
N LYS A 33 -9.64 -0.35 9.88
CA LYS A 33 -9.78 1.10 10.05
C LYS A 33 -8.83 1.69 11.10
N HIS A 34 -7.92 0.87 11.65
CA HIS A 34 -6.93 1.33 12.60
C HIS A 34 -5.96 2.33 11.96
N ASP A 35 -5.47 3.31 12.71
CA ASP A 35 -4.62 4.40 12.21
C ASP A 35 -3.35 3.90 11.49
N THR A 36 -2.81 2.76 11.93
CA THR A 36 -1.62 2.12 11.36
C THR A 36 -1.89 1.33 10.09
N CYS A 37 -3.16 1.07 9.72
CA CYS A 37 -3.49 0.30 8.51
C CYS A 37 -3.07 1.00 7.22
N ALA A 38 -3.11 2.32 7.15
CA ALA A 38 -2.61 3.04 5.98
C ALA A 38 -1.13 2.76 5.73
N GLY A 39 -0.31 2.80 6.78
CA GLY A 39 1.10 2.40 6.72
C GLY A 39 1.28 0.91 6.44
N ALA A 40 0.47 0.04 7.06
CA ALA A 40 0.53 -1.40 6.83
C ALA A 40 0.21 -1.79 5.38
N TYR A 41 -0.76 -1.13 4.75
CA TYR A 41 -1.06 -1.31 3.32
C TYR A 41 0.08 -0.81 2.42
N ALA A 42 0.69 0.34 2.75
CA ALA A 42 1.84 0.84 1.98
C ALA A 42 3.05 -0.11 2.05
N ASN A 43 3.37 -0.61 3.26
CA ASN A 43 4.44 -1.59 3.44
C ASN A 43 4.10 -2.92 2.77
N LEU A 44 2.82 -3.33 2.79
CA LEU A 44 2.40 -4.58 2.14
C LEU A 44 2.57 -4.48 0.62
N GLY A 45 2.23 -3.34 0.03
CA GLY A 45 2.51 -3.07 -1.38
C GLY A 45 4.01 -3.18 -1.69
N CYS A 46 4.86 -2.54 -0.89
CA CYS A 46 6.33 -2.58 -1.10
C CYS A 46 6.84 -4.03 -1.01
N ALA A 47 6.45 -4.75 0.04
CA ALA A 47 6.86 -6.13 0.24
C ALA A 47 6.37 -7.07 -0.88
N LEU A 48 5.20 -6.81 -1.47
CA LEU A 48 4.71 -7.57 -2.63
C LEU A 48 5.50 -7.26 -3.90
N GLY A 49 5.85 -5.99 -4.13
CA GLY A 49 6.70 -5.56 -5.24
C GLY A 49 8.11 -6.14 -5.16
N ASP A 50 8.69 -6.19 -3.95
CA ASP A 50 10.01 -6.78 -3.68
C ASP A 50 10.06 -8.29 -3.98
N LEU A 51 8.92 -9.00 -3.91
CA LEU A 51 8.84 -10.40 -4.33
C LEU A 51 8.93 -10.58 -5.85
N GLN A 52 8.78 -9.50 -6.64
CA GLN A 52 8.86 -9.45 -8.11
C GLN A 52 8.03 -10.53 -8.81
N ARG A 53 6.83 -10.78 -8.28
CA ARG A 53 5.90 -11.77 -8.81
C ARG A 53 4.82 -11.09 -9.65
N PRO A 54 4.78 -11.29 -10.98
CA PRO A 54 3.80 -10.63 -11.86
C PRO A 54 2.34 -10.87 -11.45
N GLU A 55 2.04 -12.03 -10.86
CA GLU A 55 0.71 -12.40 -10.37
C GLU A 55 0.26 -11.59 -9.15
N LEU A 56 1.19 -10.97 -8.41
CA LEU A 56 0.91 -10.13 -7.24
C LEU A 56 0.75 -8.66 -7.58
N LEU A 57 1.01 -8.26 -8.82
CA LEU A 57 1.01 -6.84 -9.24
C LEU A 57 -0.35 -6.17 -9.02
N GLU A 58 -1.46 -6.88 -9.28
CA GLU A 58 -2.78 -6.33 -9.03
C GLU A 58 -3.04 -6.10 -7.54
N GLU A 59 -2.55 -7.02 -6.70
CA GLU A 59 -2.68 -6.91 -5.24
C GLU A 59 -1.78 -5.81 -4.67
N GLU A 60 -0.54 -5.69 -5.14
CA GLU A 60 0.37 -4.61 -4.81
C GLU A 60 -0.28 -3.24 -5.09
N MET A 61 -0.79 -3.05 -6.30
CA MET A 61 -1.46 -1.80 -6.70
C MET A 61 -2.69 -1.51 -5.82
N ALA A 62 -3.48 -2.54 -5.51
CA ALA A 62 -4.65 -2.40 -4.63
C ALA A 62 -4.26 -2.02 -3.19
N CYS A 63 -3.11 -2.50 -2.69
CA CYS A 63 -2.61 -2.12 -1.37
C CYS A 63 -2.29 -0.62 -1.30
N TYR A 64 -1.59 -0.09 -2.29
CA TYR A 64 -1.31 1.35 -2.32
C TYR A 64 -2.59 2.19 -2.47
N GLU A 65 -3.53 1.79 -3.33
CA GLU A 65 -4.83 2.45 -3.45
C GLU A 65 -5.56 2.49 -2.10
N LYS A 66 -5.53 1.40 -1.33
CA LYS A 66 -6.12 1.35 0.03
C LYS A 66 -5.40 2.25 1.02
N ALA A 67 -4.07 2.27 1.00
CA ALA A 67 -3.30 3.17 1.85
C ALA A 67 -3.67 4.64 1.61
N ILE A 68 -3.82 5.03 0.34
CA ILE A 68 -4.19 6.39 -0.06
C ILE A 68 -5.66 6.71 0.28
N GLU A 69 -6.59 5.76 0.08
CA GLU A 69 -8.00 5.92 0.46
C GLU A 69 -8.15 6.13 1.99
N LEU A 70 -7.35 5.43 2.80
CA LEU A 70 -7.36 5.58 4.26
C LEU A 70 -6.68 6.88 4.71
N LYS A 71 -5.54 7.22 4.09
CA LYS A 71 -4.74 8.37 4.46
C LYS A 71 -4.21 9.09 3.22
N PRO A 72 -4.98 10.04 2.65
CA PRO A 72 -4.60 10.80 1.47
C PRO A 72 -3.30 11.60 1.58
N ASP A 73 -2.94 12.03 2.80
CA ASP A 73 -1.72 12.76 3.13
C ASP A 73 -0.50 11.85 3.33
N LEU A 74 -0.66 10.53 3.19
CA LEU A 74 0.43 9.57 3.30
C LEU A 74 1.31 9.60 2.04
N HIS A 75 2.25 10.55 1.99
CA HIS A 75 3.14 10.76 0.84
C HIS A 75 3.89 9.49 0.41
N VAL A 76 4.30 8.65 1.36
CA VAL A 76 4.99 7.38 1.04
C VAL A 76 4.12 6.45 0.20
N ALA A 77 2.80 6.40 0.42
CA ALA A 77 1.92 5.54 -0.36
C ALA A 77 1.81 6.00 -1.82
N TRP A 78 1.69 7.32 -2.05
CA TRP A 78 1.67 7.89 -3.39
C TRP A 78 3.00 7.68 -4.13
N TYR A 79 4.11 7.88 -3.43
CA TYR A 79 5.45 7.68 -3.99
C TYR A 79 5.66 6.21 -4.39
N SER A 80 5.42 5.27 -3.49
CA SER A 80 5.58 3.85 -3.76
C SER A 80 4.65 3.36 -4.88
N TYR A 81 3.42 3.88 -4.95
CA TYR A 81 2.51 3.58 -6.06
C TYR A 81 3.07 4.05 -7.41
N ALA A 82 3.63 5.26 -7.46
CA ALA A 82 4.25 5.78 -8.68
C ALA A 82 5.45 4.94 -9.12
N CYS A 83 6.31 4.54 -8.17
CA CYS A 83 7.45 3.66 -8.42
C CYS A 83 7.00 2.31 -8.99
N ALA A 84 6.07 1.63 -8.32
CA ALA A 84 5.52 0.36 -8.77
C ALA A 84 4.95 0.43 -10.20
N CYS A 85 4.25 1.52 -10.52
CA CYS A 85 3.70 1.74 -11.86
C CYS A 85 4.78 1.97 -12.93
N ALA A 86 5.86 2.67 -12.58
CA ALA A 86 6.99 2.91 -13.47
C ALA A 86 7.76 1.62 -13.76
N GLU A 87 8.03 0.83 -12.72
CA GLU A 87 8.73 -0.47 -12.83
C GLU A 87 7.96 -1.47 -13.70
N ASN A 88 6.63 -1.45 -13.62
CA ASN A 88 5.78 -2.36 -14.39
C ASN A 88 5.34 -1.79 -15.75
N GLY A 89 5.83 -0.61 -16.15
CA GLY A 89 5.47 0.04 -17.42
C GLY A 89 4.00 0.46 -17.53
N LYS A 90 3.25 0.44 -16.41
CA LYS A 90 1.81 0.72 -16.33
C LYS A 90 1.51 2.20 -16.07
N LEU A 91 2.32 3.10 -16.63
CA LEU A 91 2.23 4.54 -16.36
C LEU A 91 0.86 5.15 -16.73
N LYS A 92 0.24 4.68 -17.82
CA LYS A 92 -1.10 5.15 -18.24
C LYS A 92 -2.20 4.71 -17.27
N ASP A 93 -2.13 3.47 -16.81
CA ASP A 93 -3.09 2.93 -15.84
C ASP A 93 -2.92 3.63 -14.50
N ALA A 94 -1.67 3.87 -14.08
CA ALA A 94 -1.35 4.65 -12.90
C ALA A 94 -2.01 6.01 -12.94
N GLU A 95 -1.83 6.78 -14.02
CA GLU A 95 -2.41 8.12 -14.15
C GLU A 95 -3.94 8.10 -14.00
N ALA A 96 -4.60 7.13 -14.64
CA ALA A 96 -6.05 6.96 -14.49
C ALA A 96 -6.45 6.63 -13.04
N LYS A 97 -5.65 5.83 -12.35
CA LYS A 97 -5.87 5.46 -10.95
C LYS A 97 -5.60 6.61 -9.98
N PHE A 98 -4.52 7.36 -10.15
CA PHE A 98 -4.26 8.61 -9.43
C PHE A 98 -5.45 9.56 -9.57
N LYS A 99 -5.94 9.78 -10.79
CA LYS A 99 -7.13 10.61 -11.05
C LYS A 99 -8.38 10.07 -10.37
N HIS A 100 -8.61 8.76 -10.43
CA HIS A 100 -9.77 8.11 -9.79
C HIS A 100 -9.74 8.24 -8.26
N VAL A 101 -8.60 7.96 -7.64
CA VAL A 101 -8.41 8.08 -6.19
C VAL A 101 -8.53 9.54 -5.76
N LEU A 102 -7.90 10.47 -6.48
CA LEU A 102 -8.06 11.92 -6.22
C LEU A 102 -9.51 12.37 -6.38
N ALA A 103 -10.24 11.88 -7.38
CA ALA A 103 -11.65 12.21 -7.58
C ALA A 103 -12.55 11.67 -6.46
N LYS A 104 -12.20 10.53 -5.85
CA LYS A 104 -12.88 9.95 -4.67
C LYS A 104 -12.56 10.67 -3.35
N ILE A 105 -11.37 11.24 -3.24
CA ILE A 105 -10.98 12.07 -2.09
C ILE A 105 -11.57 13.48 -2.22
N ARG A 106 -11.62 14.02 -3.44
CA ARG A 106 -12.14 15.36 -3.77
C ARG A 106 -13.67 15.56 -3.98
N PRO A 107 -14.61 14.64 -3.69
CA PRO A 107 -16.04 15.00 -3.71
C PRO A 107 -16.41 16.02 -2.62
N GLY A 108 -15.49 16.34 -1.70
CA GLY A 108 -15.75 17.17 -0.53
C GLY A 108 -14.53 17.89 0.08
N ASP A 109 -13.45 18.13 -0.66
CA ASP A 109 -12.39 19.11 -0.28
C ASP A 109 -12.90 20.58 -0.34
N ALA A 110 -14.20 20.75 -0.12
CA ALA A 110 -14.95 21.98 0.01
C ALA A 110 -15.73 21.94 1.34
N ARG A 111 -15.02 21.93 2.46
CA ARG A 111 -15.29 22.75 3.66
C ARG A 111 -14.29 22.51 4.78
#